data_AF-K2AZK1-F1
#
_entry.id   AF-K2AZK1-F1
#
_cell.length_a   1.000
_cell.length_b   1.000
_cell.length_c   1.000
_cell.angle_alpha   90.00
_cell.angle_beta   90.00
_cell.angle_gamma   90.00
#
_symmetry.space_group_name_H-M   'P 1'
#
loop_
_entity.id
_entity.type
_entity.pdbx_description
1 polymer ?
#
loop_
_entity_poly.entity_id
_entity_poly.type
_entity_poly.pdbx_seq_one_letter_code
_entity_poly.pdbx_strand_id
1 'polypeptide(L)'
;MGLFSERSVPIEQVAKSESRNALQTYNLYPKDYEQGSQVVQYLKLVGDKLVKTTSLNLSDSIRVDYFRASIGNTPVVNAYPDEGLISFVFSGSKNSKRHILQFAYTYWPVDYVTTATYGLKPSSTAWSELQVGRGYIARYPKKGTIALVRTVYLAYYESIEPQTYMQPVFVFEGDDGFLAYVPAVAPPWIEEK
;
A
#
# COMPACT_ATOMS: atom_id res chain seq x y z
N MET A 1 -29.23 15.59 -8.80
CA MET A 1 -28.44 15.86 -7.56
C MET A 1 -27.11 15.14 -7.69
N GLY A 2 -26.00 15.88 -7.63
CA GLY A 2 -24.64 15.33 -7.79
C GLY A 2 -24.15 14.57 -6.57
N LEU A 3 -23.28 13.57 -6.78
CA LEU A 3 -22.74 12.67 -5.76
C LEU A 3 -21.96 13.38 -4.64
N PHE A 4 -21.40 14.56 -4.95
CA PHE A 4 -20.57 15.38 -4.05
C PHE A 4 -21.25 16.70 -3.64
N SER A 5 -22.58 16.77 -3.74
CA SER A 5 -23.34 17.96 -3.31
C SER A 5 -23.35 18.14 -1.79
N GLU A 6 -23.11 17.06 -1.04
CA GLU A 6 -23.01 17.06 0.42
C GLU A 6 -21.53 16.92 0.82
N ARG A 7 -20.98 17.94 1.49
CA ARG A 7 -19.59 17.97 1.98
C ARG A 7 -19.44 17.50 3.42
N SER A 8 -20.25 16.52 3.84
CA SER A 8 -20.17 15.95 5.20
C SER A 8 -19.22 14.74 5.21
N VAL A 9 -17.99 14.92 4.72
CA VAL A 9 -16.99 13.84 4.65
C VAL A 9 -16.68 13.36 6.07
N PRO A 10 -16.69 12.03 6.34
CA PRO A 10 -16.41 11.53 7.68
C PRO A 10 -14.98 11.88 8.10
N ILE A 11 -14.80 12.16 9.40
CA ILE A 11 -13.46 12.30 9.98
C ILE A 11 -12.73 10.97 9.94
N GLU A 12 -11.40 11.01 10.05
CA GLU A 12 -10.52 9.83 9.94
C GLU A 12 -10.96 8.66 10.83
N GLN A 13 -11.27 8.92 12.11
CA GLN A 13 -11.66 7.88 13.06
C GLN A 13 -12.99 7.22 12.70
N VAL A 14 -13.93 8.00 12.17
CA VAL A 14 -15.23 7.49 11.72
C VAL A 14 -15.04 6.64 10.48
N ALA A 15 -14.32 7.13 9.47
CA ALA A 15 -14.05 6.37 8.25
C ALA A 15 -13.34 5.04 8.54
N LYS A 16 -12.31 5.03 9.40
CA LYS A 16 -11.60 3.82 9.85
C LYS A 16 -12.51 2.83 10.58
N SER A 17 -13.40 3.33 11.44
CA SER A 17 -14.36 2.50 12.18
C SER A 17 -15.39 1.88 11.23
N GLU A 18 -15.95 2.67 10.32
CA GLU A 18 -16.93 2.21 9.33
C GLU A 18 -16.35 1.18 8.37
N SER A 19 -15.17 1.41 7.81
CA SER A 19 -14.51 0.42 6.94
C SER A 19 -14.17 -0.87 7.69
N ARG A 20 -13.73 -0.77 8.96
CA ARG A 20 -13.46 -1.94 9.80
C ARG A 20 -14.73 -2.75 10.05
N ASN A 21 -15.81 -2.08 10.43
CA ASN A 21 -17.10 -2.73 10.68
C ASN A 21 -17.63 -3.40 9.41
N ALA A 22 -17.47 -2.78 8.24
CA ALA A 22 -17.83 -3.38 6.96
C ALA A 22 -17.03 -4.67 6.72
N LEU A 23 -15.70 -4.64 6.86
CA LEU A 23 -14.86 -5.82 6.69
C LEU A 23 -15.24 -6.93 7.69
N GLN A 24 -15.48 -6.62 8.96
CA GLN A 24 -15.87 -7.59 9.98
C GLN A 24 -17.24 -8.22 9.70
N THR A 25 -18.22 -7.41 9.30
CA THR A 25 -19.60 -7.86 9.00
C THR A 25 -19.61 -8.93 7.91
N TYR A 26 -18.74 -8.79 6.90
CA TYR A 26 -18.64 -9.74 5.80
C TYR A 26 -17.55 -10.79 5.99
N ASN A 27 -16.92 -10.87 7.17
CA ASN A 27 -15.81 -11.78 7.47
C ASN A 27 -14.62 -11.62 6.49
N LEU A 28 -14.35 -10.38 6.09
CA LEU A 28 -13.27 -9.95 5.18
C LEU A 28 -12.15 -9.23 5.94
N TYR A 29 -12.05 -9.36 7.27
CA TYR A 29 -11.00 -8.72 8.07
C TYR A 29 -10.01 -9.75 8.64
N PRO A 30 -9.06 -10.23 7.81
CA PRO A 30 -8.10 -11.24 8.26
C PRO A 30 -7.13 -10.65 9.30
N LYS A 31 -6.61 -11.52 10.17
CA LYS A 31 -5.79 -11.16 11.35
C LYS A 31 -4.54 -10.34 11.00
N ASP A 32 -3.92 -10.63 9.87
CA ASP A 32 -2.74 -9.92 9.39
C ASP A 32 -3.03 -8.49 8.94
N TYR A 33 -4.25 -8.19 8.48
CA TYR A 33 -4.70 -6.82 8.26
C TYR A 33 -5.28 -6.17 9.52
N GLU A 34 -5.80 -6.97 10.47
CA GLU A 34 -6.22 -6.48 11.79
C GLU A 34 -5.06 -5.94 12.61
N GLN A 35 -3.93 -6.65 12.58
CA GLN A 35 -2.67 -6.27 13.22
C GLN A 35 -1.83 -5.31 12.38
N GLY A 36 -2.28 -5.01 11.17
CA GLY A 36 -1.62 -4.15 10.22
C GLY A 36 -1.82 -2.67 10.51
N SER A 37 -1.60 -1.85 9.48
CA SER A 37 -1.75 -0.40 9.58
C SER A 37 -2.82 0.13 8.63
N GLN A 38 -3.36 1.30 8.97
CA GLN A 38 -4.40 1.99 8.21
C GLN A 38 -3.94 3.41 7.91
N VAL A 39 -3.82 3.74 6.62
CA VAL A 39 -3.50 5.08 6.15
C VAL A 39 -4.76 5.72 5.59
N VAL A 40 -4.92 7.01 5.82
CA VAL A 40 -6.06 7.77 5.33
C VAL A 40 -5.59 8.86 4.39
N GLN A 41 -6.30 9.00 3.27
CA GLN A 41 -6.05 9.98 2.25
C GLN A 41 -7.29 10.83 2.03
N TYR A 42 -7.11 12.14 2.07
CA TYR A 42 -8.16 13.09 1.68
C TYR A 42 -8.14 13.27 0.17
N LEU A 43 -9.32 13.19 -0.44
CA LEU A 43 -9.48 13.25 -1.88
C LEU A 43 -10.48 14.35 -2.26
N LYS A 44 -10.14 15.15 -3.26
CA LYS A 44 -10.97 16.21 -3.83
C LYS A 44 -11.36 15.84 -5.25
N LEU A 45 -12.59 16.10 -5.66
CA LEU A 45 -13.00 15.94 -7.04
C LEU A 45 -12.51 17.14 -7.86
N VAL A 46 -11.69 16.87 -8.88
CA VAL A 46 -11.24 17.86 -9.86
C VAL A 46 -11.57 17.31 -11.25
N GLY A 47 -12.59 17.90 -11.90
CA GLY A 47 -13.15 17.36 -13.13
C GLY A 47 -13.85 16.03 -12.86
N ASP A 48 -13.33 14.96 -13.47
CA ASP A 48 -13.80 13.58 -13.35
C ASP A 48 -12.89 12.70 -12.45
N LYS A 49 -11.87 13.29 -11.83
CA LYS A 49 -10.84 12.56 -11.07
C LYS A 49 -10.81 12.97 -9.60
N LEU A 50 -10.57 11.97 -8.74
CA LEU A 50 -10.25 12.19 -7.33
C LEU A 50 -8.74 12.40 -7.19
N VAL A 51 -8.35 13.55 -6.66
CA VAL A 51 -6.94 13.94 -6.45
C VAL A 51 -6.66 14.15 -4.96
N LYS A 52 -5.45 13.82 -4.51
CA LYS A 52 -5.04 13.97 -3.10
C LYS A 52 -5.09 15.45 -2.68
N THR A 53 -5.58 15.71 -1.48
CA THR A 53 -5.59 17.03 -0.84
C THR A 53 -4.98 16.97 0.56
N THR A 54 -4.65 18.13 1.13
CA THR A 54 -3.91 18.23 2.38
C THR A 54 -4.79 18.21 3.63
N SER A 55 -6.11 18.36 3.49
CA SER A 55 -7.01 18.43 4.64
C SER A 55 -8.42 17.95 4.32
N LEU A 56 -9.12 17.52 5.37
CA LEU A 56 -10.53 17.15 5.34
C LEU A 56 -11.42 18.27 4.78
N ASN A 57 -11.17 19.53 5.15
CA ASN A 57 -11.99 20.68 4.73
C ASN A 57 -11.95 20.94 3.22
N LEU A 58 -10.89 20.48 2.55
CA LEU A 58 -10.72 20.61 1.11
C LEU A 58 -11.16 19.35 0.35
N SER A 59 -11.60 18.32 1.07
CA SER A 59 -11.93 17.02 0.51
C SER A 59 -13.42 16.89 0.19
N ASP A 60 -13.72 16.16 -0.88
CA ASP A 60 -15.07 15.74 -1.22
C ASP A 60 -15.29 14.25 -0.91
N SER A 61 -14.19 13.52 -0.67
CA SER A 61 -14.17 12.11 -0.25
C SER A 61 -12.94 11.79 0.60
N ILE A 62 -13.00 10.67 1.31
CA ILE A 62 -11.91 10.14 2.12
C ILE A 62 -11.65 8.69 1.75
N ARG A 63 -10.37 8.33 1.58
CA ARG A 63 -9.93 6.97 1.30
C ARG A 63 -9.25 6.38 2.54
N VAL A 64 -9.58 5.14 2.85
CA VAL A 64 -8.94 4.34 3.90
C VAL A 64 -8.24 3.16 3.24
N ASP A 65 -6.92 3.12 3.35
CA ASP A 65 -6.08 2.05 2.85
C ASP A 65 -5.60 1.17 4.00
N TYR A 66 -5.67 -0.14 3.80
CA TYR A 66 -5.23 -1.14 4.75
C TYR A 66 -3.94 -1.80 4.24
N PHE A 67 -2.97 -1.95 5.13
CA PHE A 67 -1.70 -2.61 4.86
C PHE A 67 -1.50 -3.78 5.81
N ARG A 68 -0.99 -4.88 5.27
CA ARG A 68 -0.68 -6.08 6.04
C ARG A 68 0.35 -5.79 7.13
N ALA A 69 0.21 -6.45 8.27
CA ALA A 69 1.20 -6.44 9.34
C ALA A 69 2.55 -6.99 8.88
N SER A 70 3.61 -6.57 9.58
CA SER A 70 4.94 -7.16 9.42
C SER A 70 4.92 -8.67 9.72
N ILE A 71 5.71 -9.42 8.97
CA ILE A 71 5.93 -10.84 9.21
C ILE A 71 7.16 -10.98 10.11
N GLY A 72 6.93 -11.22 11.40
CA GLY A 72 7.98 -11.10 12.41
C GLY A 72 8.47 -9.66 12.49
N ASN A 73 9.77 -9.44 12.25
CA ASN A 73 10.37 -8.11 12.23
C ASN A 73 10.50 -7.51 10.82
N THR A 74 10.00 -8.21 9.80
CA THR A 74 10.17 -7.81 8.39
C THR A 74 8.89 -7.11 7.91
N PRO A 75 8.95 -5.83 7.50
CA PRO A 75 7.79 -5.12 6.97
C PRO A 75 7.29 -5.74 5.66
N VAL A 76 6.02 -5.50 5.35
CA VAL A 76 5.42 -5.89 4.07
C VAL A 76 5.19 -4.63 3.24
N VAL A 77 5.63 -4.64 1.99
CA VAL A 77 5.49 -3.54 1.03
C VAL A 77 4.80 -4.05 -0.23
N ASN A 78 4.11 -3.17 -0.95
CA ASN A 78 3.49 -3.50 -2.23
C ASN A 78 3.98 -2.54 -3.33
N ALA A 79 3.52 -2.74 -4.57
CA ALA A 79 3.86 -1.89 -5.72
C ALA A 79 3.49 -0.41 -5.57
N TYR A 80 2.51 -0.11 -4.70
CA TYR A 80 1.88 1.21 -4.55
C TYR A 80 1.98 1.65 -3.08
N PRO A 81 3.08 2.31 -2.67
CA PRO A 81 3.40 2.53 -1.25
C PRO A 81 2.37 3.35 -0.47
N ASP A 82 1.55 4.11 -1.21
CA ASP A 82 0.50 4.95 -0.66
C ASP A 82 -0.90 4.34 -0.83
N GLU A 83 -1.04 3.15 -1.40
CA GLU A 83 -2.32 2.53 -1.72
C GLU A 83 -2.34 1.06 -1.27
N GLY A 84 -3.29 0.75 -0.38
CA GLY A 84 -3.50 -0.59 0.13
C GLY A 84 -4.25 -1.45 -0.88
N LEU A 85 -3.96 -2.76 -0.87
CA LEU A 85 -4.69 -3.74 -1.68
C LEU A 85 -6.14 -3.95 -1.18
N ILE A 86 -6.39 -3.58 0.08
CA ILE A 86 -7.73 -3.45 0.65
C ILE A 86 -7.96 -1.96 0.93
N SER A 87 -8.98 -1.37 0.32
CA SER A 87 -9.30 0.04 0.52
C SER A 87 -10.76 0.38 0.34
N PHE A 88 -11.18 1.46 1.01
CA PHE A 88 -12.51 2.04 0.91
C PHE A 88 -12.40 3.51 0.51
N VAL A 89 -13.32 3.98 -0.31
CA VAL A 89 -13.50 5.42 -0.58
C VAL A 89 -14.91 5.80 -0.15
N PHE A 90 -15.00 6.74 0.78
CA PHE A 90 -16.26 7.27 1.30
C PHE A 90 -16.53 8.68 0.77
N SER A 91 -17.78 9.00 0.47
CA SER A 91 -18.24 10.33 0.11
C SER A 91 -18.74 11.10 1.34
N GLY A 92 -18.98 12.40 1.16
CA GLY A 92 -19.69 13.23 2.14
C GLY A 92 -21.23 13.08 2.16
N SER A 93 -21.79 12.11 1.43
CA SER A 93 -23.24 11.88 1.36
C SER A 93 -23.77 11.21 2.63
N LYS A 94 -24.87 11.75 3.19
CA LYS A 94 -25.64 11.16 4.29
C LYS A 94 -26.51 9.99 3.84
N ASN A 95 -26.77 9.85 2.54
CA ASN A 95 -27.45 8.69 2.00
C ASN A 95 -26.51 7.47 2.01
N SER A 96 -26.85 6.45 2.78
CA SER A 96 -26.07 5.21 2.91
C SER A 96 -25.76 4.53 1.57
N LYS A 97 -26.67 4.60 0.59
CA LYS A 97 -26.47 4.03 -0.75
C LYS A 97 -25.45 4.79 -1.61
N ARG A 98 -25.06 5.99 -1.20
CA ARG A 98 -24.07 6.84 -1.89
C ARG A 98 -22.84 7.11 -1.01
N HIS A 99 -22.80 6.51 0.18
CA HIS A 99 -21.77 6.78 1.17
C HIS A 99 -20.46 6.10 0.79
N ILE A 100 -20.51 4.84 0.36
CA ILE A 100 -19.35 4.11 -0.17
C ILE A 100 -19.28 4.33 -1.68
N LEU A 101 -18.21 4.96 -2.14
CA LEU A 101 -17.92 5.19 -3.56
C LEU A 101 -17.16 4.04 -4.20
N GLN A 102 -16.26 3.43 -3.45
CA GLN A 102 -15.42 2.32 -3.90
C GLN A 102 -15.07 1.43 -2.72
N PHE A 103 -15.04 0.12 -3.00
CA PHE A 103 -14.42 -0.89 -2.15
C PHE A 103 -13.52 -1.75 -3.04
N ALA A 104 -12.23 -1.74 -2.76
CA ALA A 104 -11.25 -2.61 -3.39
C ALA A 104 -10.80 -3.65 -2.38
N TYR A 105 -10.75 -4.92 -2.81
CA TYR A 105 -10.36 -6.03 -1.95
C TYR A 105 -9.52 -7.03 -2.75
N THR A 106 -8.22 -7.03 -2.48
CA THR A 106 -7.30 -8.07 -2.94
C THR A 106 -6.58 -8.62 -1.74
N TYR A 107 -6.80 -9.90 -1.46
CA TYR A 107 -6.22 -10.61 -0.33
C TYR A 107 -5.74 -11.98 -0.76
N TRP A 108 -4.44 -12.20 -0.59
CA TRP A 108 -3.80 -13.50 -0.78
C TRP A 108 -3.46 -14.07 0.60
N PRO A 109 -4.08 -15.19 1.02
CA PRO A 109 -3.74 -15.84 2.27
C PRO A 109 -2.26 -16.25 2.29
N VAL A 110 -1.59 -16.00 3.42
CA VAL A 110 -0.20 -16.40 3.63
C VAL A 110 -0.15 -17.53 4.64
N ASP A 111 0.56 -18.61 4.30
CA ASP A 111 0.94 -19.63 5.26
C ASP A 111 2.18 -19.18 6.04
N TYR A 112 1.99 -18.87 7.32
CA TYR A 112 3.05 -18.42 8.21
C TYR A 112 3.82 -19.57 8.87
N VAL A 113 3.39 -20.83 8.68
CA VAL A 113 4.01 -22.03 9.25
C VAL A 113 5.07 -22.58 8.31
N THR A 114 4.76 -22.65 7.02
CA THR A 114 5.68 -23.15 6.00
C THR A 114 6.70 -22.08 5.63
N THR A 115 7.96 -22.31 6.01
CA THR A 115 9.08 -21.41 5.69
C THR A 115 10.06 -22.09 4.74
N ALA A 116 10.61 -21.30 3.82
CA ALA A 116 11.70 -21.73 2.93
C ALA A 116 12.99 -21.00 3.32
N THR A 117 14.13 -21.66 3.13
CA THR A 117 15.44 -21.02 3.27
C THR A 117 15.94 -20.62 1.88
N TYR A 118 16.35 -19.37 1.73
CA TYR A 118 16.88 -18.84 0.49
C TYR A 118 18.15 -18.04 0.78
N GLY A 119 19.09 -18.10 -0.16
CA GLY A 119 20.24 -17.21 -0.13
C GLY A 119 19.80 -15.78 -0.45
N LEU A 120 20.20 -14.81 0.38
CA LEU A 120 20.02 -13.40 0.08
C LEU A 120 21.26 -12.85 -0.64
N LYS A 121 21.07 -12.01 -1.64
CA LYS A 121 22.18 -11.27 -2.25
C LYS A 121 22.64 -10.14 -1.32
N PRO A 122 23.91 -9.69 -1.38
CA PRO A 122 24.36 -8.52 -0.64
C PRO A 122 23.60 -7.26 -1.05
N SER A 123 23.34 -6.36 -0.09
CA SER A 123 22.65 -5.08 -0.36
C SER A 123 23.41 -4.19 -1.35
N SER A 124 24.74 -4.28 -1.39
CA SER A 124 25.59 -3.59 -2.38
C SER A 124 25.36 -4.08 -3.82
N THR A 125 25.09 -5.37 -4.00
CA THR A 125 24.71 -5.95 -5.29
C THR A 125 23.33 -5.44 -5.71
N ALA A 126 22.35 -5.49 -4.80
CA ALA A 126 21.01 -4.95 -5.07
C ALA A 126 21.04 -3.44 -5.38
N TRP A 127 21.90 -2.68 -4.71
CA TRP A 127 22.11 -1.26 -5.02
C TRP A 127 22.64 -1.05 -6.43
N SER A 128 23.65 -1.83 -6.83
CA SER A 128 24.21 -1.76 -8.18
C SER A 128 23.17 -2.12 -9.24
N GLU A 129 22.35 -3.14 -8.98
CA GLU A 129 21.22 -3.52 -9.85
C GLU A 129 20.20 -2.39 -10.01
N LEU A 130 19.84 -1.71 -8.92
CA LEU A 130 18.94 -0.56 -8.96
C LEU A 130 19.52 0.56 -9.84
N GLN A 131 20.82 0.87 -9.70
CA GLN A 131 21.48 1.92 -10.47
C GLN A 131 21.49 1.65 -11.99
N VAL A 132 21.51 0.39 -12.41
CA VAL A 132 21.46 0.00 -13.83
C VAL A 132 20.04 -0.32 -14.32
N GLY A 133 19.02 0.05 -13.55
CA GLY A 133 17.61 -0.07 -13.95
C GLY A 133 17.01 -1.48 -13.77
N ARG A 134 17.67 -2.37 -13.02
CA ARG A 134 17.16 -3.73 -12.69
C ARG A 134 16.37 -3.77 -11.38
N GLY A 135 15.72 -2.66 -11.04
CA GLY A 135 14.84 -2.53 -9.89
C GLY A 135 13.51 -1.88 -10.27
N TYR A 136 12.58 -1.85 -9.32
CA TYR A 136 11.28 -1.20 -9.48
C TYR A 136 11.24 0.10 -8.68
N ILE A 137 10.94 1.22 -9.33
CA ILE A 137 10.75 2.51 -8.66
C ILE A 137 9.28 2.62 -8.24
N ALA A 138 9.01 2.41 -6.96
CA ALA A 138 7.66 2.46 -6.40
C ALA A 138 7.18 3.90 -6.15
N ARG A 139 8.10 4.81 -5.83
CA ARG A 139 7.83 6.25 -5.74
C ARG A 139 9.02 7.06 -6.24
N TYR A 140 8.79 7.92 -7.23
CA TYR A 140 9.77 8.91 -7.66
C TYR A 140 9.94 10.01 -6.59
N PRO A 141 11.12 10.65 -6.49
CA PRO A 141 11.28 11.79 -5.60
C PRO A 141 10.31 12.90 -6.02
N LYS A 142 9.65 13.54 -5.05
CA LYS A 142 8.70 14.63 -5.32
C LYS A 142 9.36 15.87 -5.92
N LYS A 143 10.69 16.00 -5.79
CA LYS A 143 11.47 17.14 -6.25
C LYS A 143 12.73 16.65 -6.95
N GLY A 144 13.08 17.34 -8.04
CA GLY A 144 14.28 17.05 -8.80
C GLY A 144 14.23 15.69 -9.53
N THR A 145 15.37 15.32 -10.10
CA THR A 145 15.55 14.09 -10.87
C THR A 145 16.60 13.15 -10.25
N ILE A 146 17.23 13.59 -9.15
CA ILE A 146 18.26 12.83 -8.43
C ILE A 146 17.65 12.32 -7.14
N ALA A 147 17.64 11.01 -6.96
CA ALA A 147 17.21 10.36 -5.72
C ALA A 147 18.43 10.08 -4.83
N LEU A 148 18.50 10.71 -3.66
CA LEU A 148 19.53 10.43 -2.65
C LEU A 148 19.01 9.39 -1.66
N VAL A 149 19.51 8.16 -1.77
CA VAL A 149 19.11 7.05 -0.89
C VAL A 149 19.83 7.13 0.46
N ARG A 150 19.07 6.99 1.55
CA ARG A 150 19.52 7.09 2.95
C ARG A 150 19.51 5.76 3.66
N THR A 151 18.54 4.91 3.35
CA THR A 151 18.28 3.68 4.08
C THR A 151 18.08 2.52 3.12
N VAL A 152 18.64 1.36 3.48
CA VAL A 152 18.34 0.09 2.85
C VAL A 152 17.91 -0.92 3.90
N TYR A 153 16.81 -1.63 3.66
CA TYR A 153 16.32 -2.67 4.55
C TYR A 153 15.61 -3.79 3.77
N LEU A 154 15.34 -4.90 4.44
CA LEU A 154 14.59 -6.02 3.86
C LEU A 154 13.10 -5.87 4.17
N ALA A 155 12.26 -6.16 3.18
CA ALA A 155 10.82 -6.26 3.31
C ALA A 155 10.32 -7.50 2.55
N TYR A 156 9.10 -7.94 2.83
CA TYR A 156 8.38 -8.86 1.95
C TYR A 156 7.54 -8.08 0.96
N TYR A 157 7.49 -8.54 -0.29
CA TYR A 157 6.66 -7.94 -1.32
C TYR A 157 5.29 -8.61 -1.36
N GLU A 158 4.24 -7.81 -1.24
CA GLU A 158 2.85 -8.20 -1.46
C GLU A 158 2.42 -7.77 -2.86
N SER A 159 2.20 -8.77 -3.71
CA SER A 159 1.79 -8.58 -5.09
C SER A 159 0.27 -8.42 -5.20
N ILE A 160 -0.19 -7.61 -6.16
CA ILE A 160 -1.60 -7.56 -6.55
C ILE A 160 -2.02 -8.87 -7.25
N GLU A 161 -1.09 -9.50 -7.95
CA GLU A 161 -1.26 -10.82 -8.55
C GLU A 161 -0.95 -11.94 -7.53
N PRO A 162 -1.61 -13.10 -7.62
CA PRO A 162 -1.28 -14.26 -6.80
C PRO A 162 0.21 -14.62 -6.90
N GLN A 163 0.81 -14.98 -5.77
CA GLN A 163 2.18 -15.47 -5.69
C GLN A 163 2.23 -16.73 -4.82
N THR A 164 3.05 -17.70 -5.22
CA THR A 164 3.24 -18.95 -4.46
C THR A 164 3.93 -18.69 -3.13
N TYR A 165 4.84 -17.72 -3.10
CA TYR A 165 5.65 -17.37 -1.94
C TYR A 165 5.71 -15.86 -1.76
N MET A 166 5.78 -15.42 -0.50
CA MET A 166 6.14 -14.04 -0.17
C MET A 166 7.62 -13.84 -0.45
N GLN A 167 7.94 -13.07 -1.50
CA GLN A 167 9.33 -12.86 -1.91
C GLN A 167 9.94 -11.66 -1.17
N PRO A 168 11.16 -11.81 -0.61
CA PRO A 168 11.84 -10.69 0.02
C PRO A 168 12.40 -9.72 -1.04
N VAL A 169 12.35 -8.44 -0.72
CA VAL A 169 12.92 -7.34 -1.51
C VAL A 169 13.81 -6.47 -0.62
N PHE A 170 14.87 -5.92 -1.21
CA PHE A 170 15.56 -4.77 -0.65
C PHE A 170 14.75 -3.53 -0.97
N VAL A 171 14.45 -2.75 0.06
CA VAL A 171 13.79 -1.46 -0.06
C VAL A 171 14.84 -0.36 0.10
N PHE A 172 14.90 0.53 -0.88
CA PHE A 172 15.76 1.70 -0.88
C PHE A 172 14.89 2.94 -0.66
N GLU A 173 15.09 3.58 0.49
CA GLU A 173 14.40 4.81 0.87
C GLU A 173 15.34 6.00 0.75
N GLY A 174 14.83 7.07 0.14
CA GLY A 174 15.60 8.29 -0.10
C GLY A 174 14.83 9.57 0.17
N ASP A 175 15.54 10.67 -0.01
CA ASP A 175 15.02 12.03 0.16
C ASP A 175 13.82 12.28 -0.79
N ASP A 176 12.99 13.26 -0.44
CA ASP A 176 11.76 13.63 -1.17
C ASP A 176 10.76 12.48 -1.39
N GLY A 177 10.84 11.44 -0.56
CA GLY A 177 9.92 10.30 -0.55
C GLY A 177 10.24 9.22 -1.58
N PHE A 178 11.45 9.24 -2.17
CA PHE A 178 11.90 8.21 -3.10
C PHE A 178 11.82 6.82 -2.45
N LEU A 179 11.28 5.87 -3.20
CA LEU A 179 11.17 4.48 -2.79
C LEU A 179 11.40 3.57 -3.99
N ALA A 180 12.31 2.61 -3.86
CA ALA A 180 12.56 1.60 -4.86
C ALA A 180 12.80 0.22 -4.26
N TYR A 181 12.50 -0.81 -5.03
CA TYR A 181 12.60 -2.20 -4.62
C TYR A 181 13.50 -2.97 -5.58
N VAL A 182 14.24 -3.92 -5.03
CA VAL A 182 15.01 -4.91 -5.79
C VAL A 182 14.78 -6.27 -5.16
N PRO A 183 14.48 -7.34 -5.92
CA PRO A 183 14.36 -8.69 -5.37
C PRO A 183 15.59 -9.04 -4.53
N ALA A 184 15.43 -9.56 -3.32
CA ALA A 184 16.55 -9.83 -2.42
C ALA A 184 17.13 -11.25 -2.60
N VAL A 185 16.34 -12.15 -3.18
CA VAL A 185 16.71 -13.55 -3.41
C VAL A 185 17.89 -13.63 -4.39
N ALA A 186 18.91 -14.40 -4.03
CA ALA A 186 20.06 -14.68 -4.89
C ALA A 186 19.75 -15.84 -5.86
N PRO A 187 20.32 -15.83 -7.08
CA PRO A 187 20.33 -17.02 -7.95
C PRO A 187 20.94 -18.23 -7.21
N PRO A 188 20.46 -19.46 -7.44
CA PRO A 188 19.48 -19.88 -8.45
C PRO A 188 18.01 -19.83 -7.98
N TRP A 189 17.70 -19.29 -6.80
CA TRP A 189 16.39 -19.41 -6.14
C TRP A 189 15.32 -18.43 -6.64
N ILE A 190 15.53 -17.85 -7.82
CA ILE A 190 14.60 -16.89 -8.43
C ILE A 190 13.52 -17.68 -9.16
N GLU A 191 12.26 -17.58 -8.74
CA GLU A 191 11.15 -17.94 -9.61
C GLU A 191 11.10 -16.92 -10.75
N GLU A 192 11.47 -17.34 -11.96
CA GLU A 192 11.19 -16.57 -13.17
C GLU A 192 9.67 -16.60 -13.40
N LYS A 193 9.05 -15.42 -13.49
CA LYS A 193 7.67 -15.27 -13.97
C LYS A 193 7.59 -15.46 -15.47
#